data_AF-A0AAN8K4J9-F1
#
_entry.id   AF-A0AAN8K4J9-F1
#
_cell.length_a   1.000
_cell.length_b   1.000
_cell.length_c   1.000
_cell.angle_alpha   90.00
_cell.angle_beta   90.00
_cell.angle_gamma   90.00
#
_symmetry.space_group_name_H-M   'P 1'
#
loop_
_entity.id
_entity.type
_entity.pdbx_description
1 polymer ?
#
loop_
_entity_poly.entity_id
_entity_poly.type
_entity_poly.pdbx_seq_one_letter_code
_entity_poly.pdbx_strand_id
1 'polypeptide(L)'
;METDPTEDSEIGIKRCPMCKTMIIKTSRYGNIAKKALQHVHNIKIKIVGASGRIADLKKKIEEKRRISDELRSFIGRIYSDDEIEAENKLRAVVSQISIYENIASRCRQLDNTRRQLRLDEDYLKTVLVFVNQMKDWVSIKRILFSEQEAHDATVGLKKLKNWVVLSIGRARASDKIDEIPARFMGRLASAIRELESDQTIPDDDMTVMIETIEQYIPRSTLGITDQERLSIVAAIGGRKGQWYQCRNGE
;
A
#
# COMPACT_ATOMS: atom_id res chain seq x y z
N MET A 1 -57.00 -67.83 -5.75
CA MET A 1 -57.29 -68.13 -7.16
C MET A 1 -58.23 -67.04 -7.61
N GLU A 2 -57.89 -66.14 -8.51
CA GLU A 2 -57.30 -66.28 -9.86
C GLU A 2 -56.46 -65.01 -10.16
N THR A 3 -55.14 -65.15 -10.34
CA THR A 3 -54.38 -64.99 -11.60
C THR A 3 -54.30 -63.56 -12.17
N ASP A 4 -53.09 -63.01 -12.02
CA ASP A 4 -52.48 -61.86 -12.69
C ASP A 4 -52.58 -61.95 -14.23
N PRO A 5 -52.51 -60.80 -14.95
CA PRO A 5 -51.25 -60.60 -15.65
C PRO A 5 -50.79 -59.13 -15.67
N THR A 6 -49.62 -58.88 -15.10
CA THR A 6 -48.51 -58.16 -15.76
C THR A 6 -48.94 -57.03 -16.69
N GLU A 7 -49.20 -55.84 -16.15
CA GLU A 7 -49.01 -54.62 -16.95
C GLU A 7 -47.55 -54.23 -16.90
N ASP A 8 -46.83 -54.77 -17.90
CA ASP A 8 -45.57 -54.26 -18.40
C ASP A 8 -45.52 -52.74 -18.26
N SER A 9 -44.75 -52.26 -17.29
CA SER A 9 -44.25 -50.90 -17.34
C SER A 9 -43.31 -50.81 -18.53
N GLU A 10 -43.89 -50.64 -19.73
CA GLU A 10 -43.16 -50.37 -20.96
C GLU A 10 -42.09 -49.33 -20.62
N ILE A 11 -40.83 -49.73 -20.69
CA ILE A 11 -39.68 -48.84 -20.50
C ILE A 11 -39.64 -47.95 -21.74
N GLY A 12 -40.59 -47.02 -21.83
CA GLY A 12 -40.72 -46.06 -22.90
C GLY A 12 -39.62 -45.00 -22.79
N ILE A 13 -39.13 -44.54 -23.93
CA ILE A 13 -38.15 -43.45 -24.00
C ILE A 13 -38.66 -42.26 -23.18
N LYS A 14 -37.85 -41.79 -22.22
CA LYS A 14 -38.24 -40.67 -21.33
C LYS A 14 -38.67 -39.46 -22.17
N ARG A 15 -39.77 -38.81 -21.80
CA ARG A 15 -40.32 -37.63 -22.51
C ARG A 15 -40.15 -36.36 -21.68
N CYS A 16 -39.97 -35.21 -22.35
CA CYS A 16 -39.89 -33.93 -21.64
C CYS A 16 -41.21 -33.63 -20.90
N PRO A 17 -41.18 -33.30 -19.59
CA PRO A 17 -42.40 -33.04 -18.84
C PRO A 17 -43.17 -31.82 -19.36
N MET A 18 -42.48 -30.84 -19.96
CA MET A 18 -43.05 -29.59 -20.46
C MET A 18 -43.65 -29.66 -21.87
N CYS A 19 -43.01 -30.40 -22.80
CA CYS A 19 -43.41 -30.40 -24.22
C CYS A 19 -43.57 -31.80 -24.82
N LYS A 20 -43.48 -32.85 -23.99
CA LYS A 20 -43.70 -34.28 -24.33
C LYS A 20 -42.84 -34.86 -25.45
N THR A 21 -41.92 -34.09 -26.05
CA THR A 21 -40.95 -34.59 -27.03
C THR A 21 -40.07 -35.68 -26.40
N MET A 22 -39.79 -36.74 -27.16
CA MET A 22 -38.93 -37.85 -26.75
C MET A 22 -37.50 -37.37 -26.45
N ILE A 23 -36.96 -37.77 -25.30
CA ILE A 23 -35.59 -37.50 -24.87
C ILE A 23 -34.73 -38.68 -25.31
N ILE A 24 -34.30 -38.66 -26.57
CA ILE A 24 -33.50 -39.73 -27.18
C ILE A 24 -32.01 -39.50 -26.90
N LYS A 25 -31.58 -38.24 -26.76
CA LYS A 25 -30.20 -37.82 -26.44
C LYS A 25 -30.23 -36.64 -25.48
N THR A 26 -29.28 -36.55 -24.55
CA THR A 26 -29.14 -35.42 -23.61
C THR A 26 -28.72 -34.10 -24.27
N SER A 27 -28.43 -34.10 -25.59
CA SER A 27 -27.98 -32.91 -26.33
C SER A 27 -28.98 -31.75 -26.31
N ARG A 28 -30.29 -32.05 -26.22
CA ARG A 28 -31.36 -31.04 -26.18
C ARG A 28 -31.18 -30.07 -25.01
N TYR A 29 -30.77 -30.60 -23.85
CA TYR A 29 -30.49 -29.80 -22.66
C TYR A 29 -29.04 -29.32 -22.62
N GLY A 30 -28.14 -29.90 -23.43
CA GLY A 30 -26.73 -29.50 -23.50
C GLY A 30 -26.53 -28.02 -23.79
N ASN A 31 -27.31 -27.45 -24.73
CA ASN A 31 -27.24 -26.02 -25.03
C ASN A 31 -27.80 -25.15 -23.90
N ILE A 32 -28.85 -25.60 -23.21
CA ILE A 32 -29.45 -24.90 -22.07
C ILE A 32 -28.49 -24.93 -20.88
N ALA A 33 -27.90 -26.08 -20.59
CA ALA A 33 -26.90 -26.25 -19.54
C ALA A 33 -25.64 -25.41 -19.81
N LYS A 34 -25.14 -25.40 -21.05
CA LYS A 34 -24.02 -24.53 -21.46
C LYS A 34 -24.35 -23.04 -21.27
N LYS A 35 -25.54 -22.60 -21.68
CA LYS A 35 -25.98 -21.21 -21.46
C LYS A 35 -26.07 -20.89 -19.96
N ALA A 36 -26.72 -21.73 -19.17
CA ALA A 36 -26.82 -21.54 -17.72
C ALA A 36 -25.43 -21.48 -17.05
N LEU A 37 -24.52 -22.37 -17.43
CA LEU A 37 -23.15 -22.39 -16.93
C LEU A 37 -22.38 -21.12 -17.34
N GLN A 38 -22.57 -20.63 -18.57
CA GLN A 38 -22.00 -19.36 -19.02
C GLN A 38 -22.54 -18.18 -18.21
N HIS A 39 -23.84 -18.12 -17.93
CA HIS A 39 -24.43 -17.07 -17.10
C HIS A 39 -23.87 -17.10 -15.67
N VAL A 40 -23.77 -18.29 -15.06
CA VAL A 40 -23.13 -18.47 -13.75
C VAL A 40 -21.68 -18.01 -13.78
N HIS A 41 -20.92 -18.36 -14.83
CA HIS A 41 -19.53 -17.91 -14.97
C HIS A 41 -19.42 -16.39 -15.10
N ASN A 42 -20.27 -15.76 -15.90
CA ASN A 42 -20.29 -14.30 -16.05
C ASN A 42 -20.66 -13.59 -14.73
N ILE A 43 -21.57 -14.16 -13.95
CA ILE A 43 -21.90 -13.65 -12.60
C ILE A 43 -20.71 -13.83 -11.65
N LYS A 44 -20.04 -14.99 -11.67
CA LYS A 44 -18.82 -15.22 -10.88
C LYS A 44 -17.73 -14.21 -11.21
N ILE A 45 -17.50 -13.91 -12.48
CA ILE A 45 -16.53 -12.88 -12.90
C ILE A 45 -16.93 -11.50 -12.37
N LYS A 46 -18.23 -11.15 -12.39
CA LYS A 46 -18.68 -9.85 -11.86
C LYS A 46 -18.53 -9.71 -10.35
N ILE A 47 -18.79 -10.79 -9.60
CA ILE A 47 -18.78 -10.77 -8.13
C ILE A 47 -17.37 -10.98 -7.58
N VAL A 48 -16.67 -12.00 -8.09
CA VAL A 48 -15.35 -12.41 -7.60
C VAL A 48 -14.23 -11.69 -8.34
N GLY A 49 -14.43 -11.34 -9.61
CA GLY A 49 -13.40 -10.75 -10.47
C GLY A 49 -12.77 -11.76 -11.44
N ALA A 50 -11.79 -11.29 -12.21
CA ALA A 50 -11.13 -12.10 -13.22
C ALA A 50 -10.05 -13.00 -12.58
N SER A 51 -10.08 -14.31 -12.88
CA SER A 51 -9.14 -15.29 -12.32
C SER A 51 -7.67 -14.94 -12.54
N GLY A 52 -7.31 -14.42 -13.71
CA GLY A 52 -5.96 -13.95 -14.00
C GLY A 52 -5.50 -12.81 -13.08
N ARG A 53 -6.35 -11.80 -12.86
CA ARG A 53 -6.04 -10.67 -11.97
C ARG A 53 -5.93 -11.11 -10.52
N ILE A 54 -6.77 -12.04 -10.09
CA ILE A 54 -6.70 -12.64 -8.76
C ILE A 54 -5.34 -13.32 -8.57
N ALA A 55 -4.91 -14.12 -9.55
CA ALA A 55 -3.60 -14.77 -9.52
C ALA A 55 -2.44 -13.74 -9.46
N ASP A 56 -2.51 -12.67 -10.25
CA ASP A 56 -1.51 -11.60 -10.24
C ASP A 56 -1.44 -10.87 -8.89
N LEU A 57 -2.59 -10.56 -8.30
CA LEU A 57 -2.66 -9.87 -7.01
C LEU A 57 -2.12 -10.76 -5.88
N LYS A 58 -2.46 -12.05 -5.88
CA LYS A 58 -1.89 -13.02 -4.93
C LYS A 58 -0.37 -13.09 -5.05
N LYS A 59 0.14 -13.19 -6.29
CA LYS A 59 1.58 -13.22 -6.55
C LYS A 59 2.26 -11.98 -5.98
N LYS A 60 1.67 -10.79 -6.19
CA LYS A 60 2.17 -9.53 -5.60
C LYS A 60 2.18 -9.58 -4.08
N ILE A 61 1.12 -10.07 -3.43
CA ILE A 61 1.05 -10.18 -1.97
C ILE A 61 2.14 -11.12 -1.44
N GLU A 62 2.35 -12.26 -2.10
CA GLU A 62 3.37 -13.24 -1.72
C GLU A 62 4.79 -12.70 -1.94
N GLU A 63 5.04 -11.99 -3.04
CA GLU A 63 6.31 -11.29 -3.26
C GLU A 63 6.58 -10.29 -2.12
N LYS A 64 5.57 -9.51 -1.72
CA LYS A 64 5.68 -8.55 -0.60
C LYS A 64 5.91 -9.23 0.75
N ARG A 65 5.33 -10.40 0.97
CA ARG A 65 5.51 -11.21 2.19
C ARG A 65 6.97 -11.66 2.38
N ARG A 66 7.73 -11.81 1.30
CA ARG A 66 9.14 -12.25 1.31
C ARG A 66 10.15 -11.13 1.54
N ILE A 67 9.73 -9.86 1.50
CA ILE A 67 10.65 -8.71 1.59
C ILE A 67 11.19 -8.53 3.01
N SER A 68 10.33 -8.58 4.02
CA SER A 68 10.75 -8.39 5.42
C SER A 68 9.82 -9.08 6.41
N ASP A 69 10.34 -9.40 7.59
CA ASP A 69 9.55 -9.98 8.68
C ASP A 69 8.45 -9.03 9.17
N GLU A 70 8.68 -7.71 9.12
CA GLU A 70 7.68 -6.68 9.45
C GLU A 70 6.50 -6.75 8.48
N LEU A 71 6.77 -6.83 7.16
CA LEU A 71 5.73 -6.94 6.13
C LEU A 71 5.03 -8.29 6.20
N ARG A 72 5.76 -9.38 6.43
CA ARG A 72 5.15 -10.70 6.64
C ARG A 72 4.16 -10.68 7.79
N SER A 73 4.54 -10.07 8.92
CA SER A 73 3.70 -9.96 10.11
C SER A 73 2.51 -9.01 9.90
N PHE A 74 2.68 -7.94 9.13
CA PHE A 74 1.58 -7.06 8.74
C PHE A 74 0.58 -7.77 7.81
N ILE A 75 1.06 -8.42 6.75
CA ILE A 75 0.22 -9.16 5.81
C ILE A 75 -0.56 -10.27 6.53
N GLY A 76 0.09 -11.02 7.42
CA GLY A 76 -0.60 -12.06 8.20
C GLY A 76 -1.72 -11.53 9.11
N ARG A 77 -1.67 -10.25 9.52
CA ARG A 77 -2.76 -9.61 10.28
C ARG A 77 -3.95 -9.25 9.41
N ILE A 78 -3.72 -8.81 8.17
CA ILE A 78 -4.78 -8.30 7.28
C ILE A 78 -5.32 -9.32 6.29
N TYR A 79 -4.57 -10.39 6.02
CA TYR A 79 -4.86 -11.34 4.95
C TYR A 79 -4.58 -12.79 5.39
N SER A 80 -5.59 -13.65 5.21
CA SER A 80 -5.48 -15.11 5.31
C SER A 80 -5.92 -15.76 4.00
N ASP A 81 -5.28 -16.87 3.65
CA ASP A 81 -5.53 -17.63 2.41
C ASP A 81 -6.81 -18.49 2.48
N ASP A 82 -7.45 -18.57 3.66
CA ASP A 82 -8.58 -19.49 3.91
C ASP A 82 -9.96 -18.96 3.46
N GLU A 83 -10.06 -17.69 3.04
CA GLU A 83 -11.34 -17.06 2.67
C GLU A 83 -11.56 -17.02 1.15
N ILE A 84 -12.83 -16.91 0.72
CA ILE A 84 -13.16 -16.71 -0.70
C ILE A 84 -12.51 -15.41 -1.20
N GLU A 85 -11.58 -15.53 -2.15
CA GLU A 85 -10.79 -14.40 -2.64
C GLU A 85 -11.49 -13.68 -3.79
N ALA A 86 -12.12 -12.56 -3.46
CA ALA A 86 -12.56 -11.58 -4.44
C ALA A 86 -11.41 -10.64 -4.84
N GLU A 87 -11.38 -10.24 -6.11
CA GLU A 87 -10.45 -9.27 -6.68
C GLU A 87 -10.42 -7.97 -5.86
N ASN A 88 -11.58 -7.48 -5.43
CA ASN A 88 -11.68 -6.25 -4.62
C ASN A 88 -10.99 -6.39 -3.25
N LYS A 89 -11.11 -7.55 -2.62
CA LYS A 89 -10.44 -7.84 -1.34
C LYS A 89 -8.92 -7.88 -1.52
N LEU A 90 -8.45 -8.56 -2.55
CA LEU A 90 -7.02 -8.61 -2.86
C LEU A 90 -6.46 -7.23 -3.23
N ARG A 91 -7.22 -6.42 -3.97
CA ARG A 91 -6.87 -5.02 -4.25
C ARG A 91 -6.77 -4.21 -2.96
N ALA A 92 -7.71 -4.36 -2.04
CA ALA A 92 -7.67 -3.70 -0.74
C ALA A 92 -6.39 -4.07 0.03
N VAL A 93 -6.06 -5.37 0.11
CA VAL A 93 -4.84 -5.85 0.74
C VAL A 93 -3.59 -5.24 0.09
N VAL A 94 -3.50 -5.21 -1.24
CA VAL A 94 -2.36 -4.60 -1.96
C VAL A 94 -2.23 -3.10 -1.67
N SER A 95 -3.35 -2.37 -1.62
CA SER A 95 -3.35 -0.95 -1.22
C SER A 95 -2.85 -0.78 0.22
N GLN A 96 -3.34 -1.59 1.15
CA GLN A 96 -2.91 -1.57 2.55
C GLN A 96 -1.42 -1.87 2.71
N ILE A 97 -0.88 -2.85 1.98
CA ILE A 97 0.56 -3.14 1.95
C ILE A 97 1.34 -1.92 1.47
N SER A 98 0.91 -1.29 0.38
CA SER A 98 1.61 -0.13 -0.19
C SER A 98 1.62 1.06 0.78
N ILE A 99 0.51 1.30 1.49
CA ILE A 99 0.42 2.33 2.52
C ILE A 99 1.35 2.00 3.70
N TYR A 100 1.33 0.76 4.18
CA TYR A 100 2.18 0.32 5.28
C TYR A 100 3.67 0.44 4.95
N GLU A 101 4.09 0.06 3.74
CA GLU A 101 5.46 0.24 3.25
C GLU A 101 5.90 1.71 3.29
N ASN A 102 5.02 2.62 2.89
CA ASN A 102 5.30 4.05 2.96
C ASN A 102 5.48 4.50 4.41
N ILE A 103 4.60 4.09 5.32
CA ILE A 103 4.72 4.39 6.76
C ILE A 103 6.05 3.84 7.30
N ALA A 104 6.36 2.56 7.05
CA ALA A 104 7.59 1.92 7.52
C ALA A 104 8.86 2.58 6.96
N SER A 105 8.83 3.05 5.71
CA SER A 105 9.94 3.83 5.13
C SER A 105 10.15 5.15 5.86
N ARG A 106 9.07 5.84 6.25
CA ARG A 106 9.14 7.09 7.03
C ARG A 106 9.62 6.84 8.46
N CYS A 107 9.19 5.75 9.11
CA CYS A 107 9.72 5.36 10.41
C CYS A 107 11.23 5.15 10.38
N ARG A 108 11.74 4.43 9.37
CA ARG A 108 13.18 4.23 9.18
C ARG A 108 13.94 5.55 9.00
N GLN A 109 13.36 6.52 8.29
CA GLN A 109 13.97 7.85 8.12
C GLN A 109 14.03 8.62 9.45
N LEU A 110 12.98 8.56 10.25
CA LEU A 110 12.94 9.15 11.59
C LEU A 110 13.96 8.49 12.53
N ASP A 111 13.98 7.16 12.60
CA ASP A 111 14.91 6.41 13.46
C ASP A 111 16.36 6.66 13.11
N ASN A 112 16.69 6.67 11.82
CA ASN A 112 18.03 7.00 11.36
C ASN A 112 18.44 8.41 11.76
N THR A 113 17.53 9.39 11.62
CA THR A 113 17.82 10.77 12.02
C THR A 113 17.98 10.89 13.53
N ARG A 114 17.07 10.28 14.32
CA ARG A 114 17.14 10.26 15.78
C ARG A 114 18.50 9.74 16.26
N ARG A 115 18.98 8.64 15.66
CA ARG A 115 20.29 8.06 15.98
C ARG A 115 21.45 8.97 15.56
N GLN A 116 21.40 9.54 14.35
CA GLN A 116 22.46 10.40 13.83
C GLN A 116 22.63 11.67 14.67
N LEU A 117 21.52 12.30 15.05
CA LEU A 117 21.51 13.56 15.79
C LEU A 117 21.39 13.37 17.32
N ARG A 118 21.38 12.12 17.80
CA ARG A 118 21.24 11.75 19.22
C ARG A 118 20.06 12.47 19.90
N LEU A 119 18.93 12.55 19.20
CA LEU A 119 17.74 13.22 19.70
C LEU A 119 17.11 12.39 20.81
N ASP A 120 16.57 13.08 21.80
CA ASP A 120 15.79 12.47 22.86
C ASP A 120 14.54 11.75 22.31
N GLU A 121 14.08 10.74 23.04
CA GLU A 121 12.91 9.95 22.65
C GLU A 121 11.64 10.80 22.59
N ASP A 122 11.52 11.82 23.44
CA ASP A 122 10.34 12.69 23.47
C ASP A 122 10.27 13.64 22.26
N TYR A 123 11.40 13.92 21.59
CA TYR A 123 11.46 14.87 20.45
C TYR A 123 10.54 14.46 19.29
N LEU A 124 10.39 13.16 19.04
CA LEU A 124 9.59 12.63 17.93
C LEU A 124 8.26 12.03 18.37
N LYS A 125 7.93 12.11 19.66
CA LYS A 125 6.78 11.42 20.25
C LYS A 125 5.47 11.68 19.53
N THR A 126 5.18 12.95 19.21
CA THR A 126 3.92 13.31 18.54
C THR A 126 3.81 12.70 17.14
N VAL A 127 4.91 12.69 16.39
CA VAL A 127 4.98 12.04 15.07
C VAL A 127 4.79 10.53 15.20
N LEU A 128 5.42 9.91 16.21
CA LEU A 128 5.30 8.47 16.47
C LEU A 128 3.88 8.05 16.86
N VAL A 129 3.17 8.89 17.63
CA VAL A 129 1.74 8.67 17.94
C VAL A 129 0.93 8.65 16.65
N PHE A 130 1.12 9.62 15.75
CA PHE A 130 0.42 9.65 14.46
C PHE A 130 0.77 8.45 13.58
N VAL A 131 2.04 8.04 13.54
CA VAL A 131 2.49 6.82 12.86
C VAL A 131 1.74 5.60 13.38
N ASN A 132 1.62 5.44 14.69
CA ASN A 132 0.93 4.30 15.28
C ASN A 132 -0.55 4.31 14.94
N GLN A 133 -1.23 5.46 15.01
CA GLN A 133 -2.62 5.60 14.57
C GLN A 133 -2.79 5.18 13.10
N MET A 134 -1.89 5.62 12.21
CA MET A 134 -1.90 5.21 10.80
C MET A 134 -1.63 3.70 10.63
N LYS A 135 -0.71 3.12 11.41
CA LYS A 135 -0.42 1.67 11.41
C LYS A 135 -1.63 0.87 11.88
N ASP A 136 -2.34 1.33 12.90
CA ASP A 136 -3.53 0.67 13.42
C ASP A 136 -4.67 0.75 12.41
N TRP A 137 -4.91 1.94 11.84
CA TRP A 137 -5.94 2.15 10.82
C TRP A 137 -5.72 1.30 9.55
N VAL A 138 -4.48 1.21 9.07
CA VAL A 138 -4.17 0.41 7.87
C VAL A 138 -4.21 -1.10 8.16
N SER A 139 -4.08 -1.51 9.43
CA SER A 139 -4.14 -2.92 9.85
C SER A 139 -5.57 -3.48 9.97
N ILE A 140 -6.60 -2.66 9.79
CA ILE A 140 -8.00 -3.14 9.80
C ILE A 140 -8.25 -4.03 8.57
N LYS A 141 -8.77 -5.24 8.77
CA LYS A 141 -9.13 -6.16 7.66
C LYS A 141 -10.24 -5.53 6.80
N ARG A 142 -10.06 -5.55 5.47
CA ARG A 142 -10.98 -4.91 4.52
C ARG A 142 -11.39 -5.86 3.40
N ILE A 143 -12.66 -5.79 3.01
CA ILE A 143 -13.20 -6.46 1.81
C ILE A 143 -13.06 -5.55 0.58
N LEU A 144 -13.17 -4.24 0.80
CA LEU A 144 -13.01 -3.20 -0.20
C LEU A 144 -12.18 -2.08 0.43
N PHE A 145 -11.42 -1.39 -0.41
CA PHE A 145 -10.76 -0.14 -0.04
C PHE A 145 -11.45 0.98 -0.83
N SER A 146 -12.22 1.80 -0.13
CA SER A 146 -13.05 2.82 -0.76
C SER A 146 -12.21 3.99 -1.31
N GLU A 147 -12.82 4.78 -2.20
CA GLU A 147 -12.18 6.00 -2.72
C GLU A 147 -11.91 7.02 -1.60
N GLN A 148 -12.82 7.13 -0.62
CA GLN A 148 -12.63 7.98 0.55
C GLN A 148 -11.41 7.50 1.36
N GLU A 149 -11.31 6.22 1.67
CA GLU A 149 -10.15 5.68 2.39
C GLU A 149 -8.84 5.86 1.60
N ALA A 150 -8.87 5.78 0.27
CA ALA A 150 -7.72 6.06 -0.58
C ALA A 150 -7.31 7.53 -0.53
N HIS A 151 -8.28 8.43 -0.50
CA HIS A 151 -8.05 9.86 -0.31
C HIS A 151 -7.45 10.12 1.07
N ASP A 152 -8.07 9.60 2.13
CA ASP A 152 -7.62 9.78 3.52
C ASP A 152 -6.19 9.23 3.72
N ALA A 153 -5.88 8.06 3.14
CA ALA A 153 -4.53 7.50 3.16
C ALA A 153 -3.53 8.41 2.45
N THR A 154 -3.91 8.99 1.30
CA THR A 154 -3.04 9.90 0.54
C THR A 154 -2.74 11.16 1.34
N VAL A 155 -3.76 11.76 1.96
CA VAL A 155 -3.63 12.93 2.82
C VAL A 155 -2.78 12.60 4.04
N GLY A 156 -3.06 11.50 4.73
CA GLY A 156 -2.30 11.05 5.90
C GLY A 156 -0.83 10.75 5.59
N LEU A 157 -0.54 10.10 4.46
CA LEU A 157 0.84 9.83 4.02
C LEU A 157 1.59 11.12 3.65
N LYS A 158 0.89 12.09 3.02
CA LYS A 158 1.45 13.41 2.72
C LYS A 158 1.77 14.19 3.99
N LYS A 159 0.83 14.21 4.94
CA LYS A 159 1.01 14.79 6.28
C LYS A 159 2.21 14.17 6.98
N LEU A 160 2.30 12.83 7.03
CA LEU A 160 3.43 12.12 7.61
C LEU A 160 4.75 12.49 6.94
N LYS A 161 4.79 12.50 5.60
CA LYS A 161 5.99 12.89 4.83
C LYS A 161 6.45 14.29 5.22
N ASN A 162 5.54 15.27 5.19
CA ASN A 162 5.85 16.65 5.48
C ASN A 162 6.34 16.80 6.92
N TRP A 163 5.65 16.17 7.87
CA TRP A 163 6.03 16.23 9.28
C TRP A 163 7.41 15.65 9.52
N VAL A 164 7.73 14.50 8.93
CA VAL A 164 9.07 13.90 9.00
C VAL A 164 10.13 14.85 8.46
N VAL A 165 9.91 15.44 7.28
CA VAL A 165 10.88 16.36 6.67
C VAL A 165 11.09 17.60 7.54
N LEU A 166 10.02 18.21 8.06
CA LEU A 166 10.12 19.39 8.91
C LEU A 166 10.77 19.08 10.26
N SER A 167 10.45 17.94 10.90
CA SER A 167 11.07 17.51 12.14
C SER A 167 12.57 17.24 11.98
N ILE A 168 12.97 16.59 10.88
CA ILE A 168 14.39 16.36 10.56
C ILE A 168 15.09 17.70 10.30
N GLY A 169 14.47 18.58 9.51
CA GLY A 169 14.98 19.92 9.23
C GLY A 169 15.19 20.72 10.51
N ARG A 170 14.21 20.70 11.43
CA ARG A 170 14.31 21.43 12.70
C ARG A 170 15.44 20.88 13.57
N ALA A 171 15.55 19.56 13.69
CA ALA A 171 16.59 18.93 14.49
C ALA A 171 17.99 19.32 14.00
N ARG A 172 18.21 19.25 12.68
CA ARG A 172 19.50 19.65 12.08
C ARG A 172 19.74 21.15 12.13
N ALA A 173 18.69 21.96 12.07
CA ALA A 173 18.78 23.41 12.19
C ALA A 173 19.22 23.84 13.60
N SER A 174 18.81 23.11 14.63
CA SER A 174 19.20 23.38 16.01
C SER A 174 20.71 23.28 16.22
N ASP A 175 21.43 22.44 15.47
CA ASP A 175 22.89 22.34 15.53
C ASP A 175 23.61 23.54 14.85
N LYS A 176 22.88 24.32 14.02
CA LYS A 176 23.40 25.46 13.24
C LYS A 176 22.63 26.75 13.53
N ILE A 177 22.18 26.92 14.77
CA ILE A 177 21.23 27.98 15.14
C ILE A 177 21.73 29.39 14.80
N ASP A 178 23.05 29.61 14.81
CA ASP A 178 23.69 30.89 14.49
C ASP A 178 23.77 31.18 12.98
N GLU A 179 23.73 30.16 12.13
CA GLU A 179 23.81 30.29 10.66
C GLU A 179 22.44 30.47 10.02
N ILE A 180 21.36 30.13 10.74
CA ILE A 180 20.01 30.03 10.20
C ILE A 180 19.15 31.23 10.62
N PRO A 181 18.47 31.91 9.68
CA PRO A 181 17.62 33.05 10.03
C PRO A 181 16.54 32.71 11.07
N ALA A 182 16.46 33.47 12.16
CA ALA A 182 15.48 33.26 13.23
C ALA A 182 14.02 33.24 12.73
N ARG A 183 13.70 34.05 11.70
CA ARG A 183 12.38 34.06 11.04
C ARG A 183 12.02 32.70 10.46
N PHE A 184 12.99 31.99 9.92
CA PHE A 184 12.80 30.67 9.31
C PHE A 184 12.60 29.61 10.38
N MET A 185 13.39 29.65 11.46
CA MET A 185 13.20 28.79 12.63
C MET A 185 11.81 28.97 13.25
N GLY A 186 11.32 30.21 13.35
CA GLY A 186 9.98 30.52 13.80
C GLY A 186 8.89 29.93 12.89
N ARG A 187 9.03 30.08 11.56
CA ARG A 187 8.08 29.50 10.59
C ARG A 187 8.08 27.97 10.65
N LEU A 188 9.26 27.34 10.77
CA LEU A 188 9.41 25.89 10.88
C LEU A 188 8.71 25.35 12.13
N ALA A 189 8.88 26.02 13.27
CA ALA A 189 8.18 25.67 14.50
C ALA A 189 6.65 25.88 14.39
N SER A 190 6.19 26.90 13.65
CA SER A 190 4.77 27.09 13.37
C SER A 190 4.22 25.96 12.50
N ALA A 191 4.90 25.63 11.41
CA ALA A 191 4.49 24.58 10.48
C ALA A 191 4.38 23.20 11.16
N ILE A 192 5.31 22.87 12.07
CA ILE A 192 5.21 21.65 12.86
C ILE A 192 3.97 21.65 13.75
N ARG A 193 3.67 22.77 14.42
CA ARG A 193 2.46 22.91 15.26
C ARG A 193 1.16 22.88 14.44
N GLU A 194 1.17 23.42 13.22
CA GLU A 194 0.05 23.33 12.28
C GLU A 194 -0.23 21.85 11.94
N LEU A 195 0.80 21.05 11.66
CA LEU A 195 0.65 19.62 11.40
C LEU A 195 0.18 18.84 12.65
N GLU A 196 0.65 19.22 13.84
CA GLU A 196 0.20 18.64 15.12
C GLU A 196 -1.29 18.88 15.39
N SER A 197 -1.79 20.06 15.03
CA SER A 197 -3.20 20.48 15.23
C SER A 197 -4.13 20.12 14.07
N ASP A 198 -3.69 19.21 13.19
CA ASP A 198 -4.44 18.73 12.02
C ASP A 198 -4.78 19.81 10.99
N GLN A 199 -3.99 20.87 10.95
CA GLN A 199 -4.11 21.90 9.92
C GLN A 199 -3.35 21.52 8.65
N THR A 200 -3.92 21.92 7.51
CA THR A 200 -3.29 21.73 6.21
C THR A 200 -2.43 22.93 5.89
N ILE A 201 -1.18 22.66 5.50
CA ILE A 201 -0.28 23.66 4.97
C ILE A 201 -0.40 23.62 3.44
N PRO A 202 -0.60 24.77 2.76
CA PRO A 202 -0.60 24.83 1.30
C PRO A 202 0.65 24.19 0.68
N ASP A 203 0.48 23.55 -0.46
CA ASP A 203 1.57 22.79 -1.10
C ASP A 203 2.73 23.69 -1.54
N ASP A 204 2.42 24.89 -2.01
CA ASP A 204 3.42 25.88 -2.41
C ASP A 204 4.25 26.31 -1.20
N ASP A 205 3.60 26.62 -0.08
CA ASP A 205 4.26 26.98 1.18
C ASP A 205 5.15 25.85 1.69
N MET A 206 4.65 24.61 1.63
CA MET A 206 5.43 23.43 2.02
C MET A 206 6.64 23.23 1.12
N THR A 207 6.48 23.44 -0.19
CA THR A 207 7.57 23.32 -1.17
C THR A 207 8.66 24.33 -0.87
N VAL A 208 8.31 25.60 -0.69
CA VAL A 208 9.25 26.66 -0.32
C VAL A 208 9.95 26.34 1.00
N MET A 209 9.22 25.83 2.00
CA MET A 209 9.84 25.43 3.27
C MET A 209 10.86 24.30 3.10
N ILE A 210 10.51 23.25 2.35
CA ILE A 210 11.42 22.12 2.11
C ILE A 210 12.67 22.58 1.33
N GLU A 211 12.51 23.40 0.29
CA GLU A 211 13.63 23.96 -0.46
C GLU A 211 14.53 24.81 0.44
N THR A 212 13.93 25.60 1.31
CA THR A 212 14.68 26.42 2.28
C THR A 212 15.43 25.52 3.27
N ILE A 213 14.82 24.45 3.79
CA ILE A 213 15.51 23.45 4.63
C ILE A 213 16.73 22.92 3.86
N GLU A 214 16.57 22.57 2.60
CA GLU A 214 17.64 21.96 1.80
C GLU A 214 18.81 22.92 1.50
N GLN A 215 18.55 24.23 1.44
CA GLN A 215 19.60 25.24 1.30
C GLN A 215 20.52 25.29 2.52
N TYR A 216 19.96 25.25 3.73
CA TYR A 216 20.74 25.35 4.97
C TYR A 216 21.23 23.99 5.46
N ILE A 217 20.50 22.93 5.12
CA ILE A 217 20.63 21.59 5.71
C ILE A 217 20.57 20.57 4.58
N PRO A 218 21.73 20.23 4.01
CA PRO A 218 21.79 19.27 2.94
C PRO A 218 21.25 17.89 3.30
N ARG A 219 20.70 17.19 2.30
CA ARG A 219 20.16 15.83 2.47
C ARG A 219 21.23 14.78 2.84
N SER A 220 22.52 15.07 2.66
CA SER A 220 23.58 14.11 2.95
C SER A 220 23.89 14.00 4.44
N THR A 221 24.21 12.79 4.90
CA THR A 221 24.72 12.51 6.26
C THR A 221 26.09 13.13 6.54
N LEU A 222 26.74 13.67 5.51
CA LEU A 222 28.04 14.33 5.56
C LEU A 222 27.91 15.86 5.62
N GLY A 223 26.69 16.40 5.68
CA GLY A 223 26.47 17.84 5.76
C GLY A 223 26.82 18.61 4.48
N ILE A 224 26.98 17.92 3.34
CA ILE A 224 27.29 18.50 2.04
C ILE A 224 26.04 18.59 1.15
N THR A 225 25.85 19.74 0.51
CA THR A 225 24.82 20.04 -0.50
C THR A 225 24.95 19.10 -1.70
N ASP A 226 23.88 18.98 -2.49
CA ASP A 226 23.96 18.22 -3.75
C ASP A 226 24.96 18.85 -4.74
N GLN A 227 25.13 20.17 -4.69
CA GLN A 227 26.18 20.85 -5.45
C GLN A 227 27.57 20.49 -4.95
N GLU A 228 27.83 20.53 -3.63
CA GLU A 228 29.10 20.10 -3.05
C GLU A 228 29.37 18.62 -3.32
N ARG A 229 28.36 17.76 -3.22
CA ARG A 229 28.46 16.34 -3.61
C ARG A 229 28.89 16.19 -5.06
N LEU A 230 28.25 16.91 -5.99
CA LEU A 230 28.61 16.86 -7.41
C LEU A 230 30.02 17.41 -7.66
N SER A 231 30.41 18.48 -6.96
CA SER A 231 31.76 19.06 -7.03
C SER A 231 32.82 18.10 -6.49
N ILE A 232 32.55 17.40 -5.38
CA ILE A 232 33.45 16.38 -4.82
C ILE A 232 33.57 15.20 -5.78
N VAL A 233 32.45 14.69 -6.32
CA VAL A 233 32.46 13.62 -7.34
C VAL A 233 33.28 14.04 -8.56
N ALA A 234 33.15 15.28 -9.03
CA ALA A 234 33.94 15.79 -10.14
C ALA A 234 35.43 15.92 -9.79
N ALA A 235 35.76 16.44 -8.60
CA ALA A 235 37.13 16.63 -8.12
C ALA A 235 37.89 15.30 -7.95
N ILE A 236 37.20 14.23 -7.55
CA ILE A 236 37.78 12.87 -7.45
C ILE A 236 37.79 12.11 -8.79
N GLY A 237 37.43 12.77 -9.90
CA GLY A 237 37.40 12.19 -11.25
C GLY A 237 36.25 11.20 -11.48
N GLY A 238 35.22 11.23 -10.62
CA GLY A 238 34.06 10.38 -10.70
C GLY A 238 32.96 10.90 -11.62
N ARG A 239 32.09 10.01 -12.10
CA ARG A 239 30.91 10.33 -12.92
C ARG A 239 29.64 10.42 -12.06
N LYS A 240 28.61 11.14 -12.55
CA LYS A 240 27.27 11.16 -11.93
C LYS A 240 26.79 9.73 -11.67
N GLY A 241 26.53 9.40 -10.40
CA GLY A 241 26.12 8.06 -9.94
C GLY A 241 27.17 7.31 -9.11
N GLN A 242 28.46 7.64 -9.24
CA GLN A 242 29.53 6.95 -8.50
C GLN A 242 29.58 7.28 -7.00
N TRP A 243 28.89 8.33 -6.55
CA TRP A 243 28.81 8.68 -5.13
C TRP A 243 28.29 7.54 -4.25
N TYR A 244 27.42 6.69 -4.80
CA TYR A 244 26.80 5.57 -4.08
C TYR A 244 27.42 4.22 -4.46
N GLN A 245 28.56 4.22 -5.17
CA GLN A 245 29.24 3.00 -5.60
C GLN A 245 30.62 2.93 -4.95
N CYS A 246 30.81 1.96 -4.05
CA CYS A 246 32.11 1.65 -3.49
C CYS A 246 33.00 1.03 -4.58
N ARG A 247 34.22 1.56 -4.77
CA ARG A 247 35.20 1.02 -5.73
C ARG A 247 35.74 -0.36 -5.32
N ASN A 248 35.60 -0.71 -4.04
CA ASN A 248 36.02 -1.99 -3.46
C ASN A 248 34.86 -2.98 -3.23
N GLY A 249 33.63 -2.64 -3.64
CA GLY A 249 32.51 -3.59 -3.67
C GLY A 249 32.12 -4.20 -2.31
N GLU A 250 31.61 -3.38 -1.41
CA GLU A 250 30.59 -3.76 -0.40
C GLU A 250 29.52 -2.67 -0.35
#